data_AF-A0A067BVA5-F1
#
_entry.id   AF-A0A067BVA5-F1
#
_cell.length_a   1.000
_cell.length_b   1.000
_cell.length_c   1.000
_cell.angle_alpha   90.00
_cell.angle_beta   90.00
_cell.angle_gamma   90.00
#
_symmetry.space_group_name_H-M   'P 1'
#
loop_
_entity.id
_entity.type
_entity.pdbx_description
1 polymer ?
#
loop_
_entity_poly.entity_id
_entity_poly.type
_entity_poly.pdbx_seq_one_letter_code
_entity_poly.pdbx_strand_id
1 'polypeptide(L)'
;MVAAAVEYRQPEHILPRYADFMYRVVLGAVAIRSRLYFLADDAQVCPVCGDLETYDHLLLRCEFVTAVWAVFQPLVDALKLELPTTLSALLFEPLVTGQRYRRRAVAMMWPILRACVLHTVWLARNDRVFRPEAPLVTPEAAAQRAAFLTKLLNTQALCLFQTMAALRHDAWLRDNFVPACAVYTPRLPLPLG
;
A
#
# COMPACT_ATOMS: atom_id res chain seq x y z
N MET A 1 -12.27 0.22 17.65
CA MET A 1 -12.49 1.18 16.54
C MET A 1 -12.02 2.59 16.87
N VAL A 2 -12.52 3.25 17.93
CA VAL A 2 -12.14 4.66 18.23
C VAL A 2 -10.64 4.84 18.48
N ALA A 3 -10.00 3.98 19.30
CA ALA A 3 -8.56 4.05 19.55
C ALA A 3 -7.71 3.86 18.27
N ALA A 4 -8.05 2.89 17.43
CA ALA A 4 -7.37 2.67 16.15
C ALA A 4 -7.57 3.85 15.17
N ALA A 5 -8.73 4.49 15.15
CA ALA A 5 -8.98 5.67 14.31
C ALA A 5 -8.12 6.88 14.72
N VAL A 6 -7.77 7.01 16.01
CA VAL A 6 -6.91 8.09 16.52
C VAL A 6 -5.47 7.94 15.99
N GLU A 7 -4.94 6.71 15.90
CA GLU A 7 -3.60 6.45 15.34
C GLU A 7 -3.48 6.88 13.88
N TYR A 8 -4.57 6.77 13.11
CA TYR A 8 -4.61 7.22 11.72
C TYR A 8 -4.70 8.73 11.54
N ARG A 9 -5.07 9.47 12.57
CA ARG A 9 -5.24 10.93 12.49
C ARG A 9 -3.89 11.64 12.30
N GLN A 10 -2.81 11.10 12.89
CA GLN A 10 -1.45 11.64 12.80
C GLN A 10 -0.41 10.51 12.83
N PRO A 11 -0.30 9.69 11.78
CA PRO A 11 0.68 8.60 11.76
C PRO A 11 2.09 9.17 11.59
N GLU A 12 3.03 8.65 12.37
CA GLU A 12 4.46 8.91 12.15
C GLU A 12 4.86 8.40 10.76
N HIS A 13 5.65 9.19 10.03
CA HIS A 13 6.26 8.84 8.73
C HIS A 13 5.29 8.63 7.53
N ILE A 14 3.99 8.88 7.67
CA ILE A 14 3.02 8.91 6.55
C ILE A 14 2.70 10.35 6.18
N LEU A 15 2.68 10.69 4.88
CA LEU A 15 2.26 12.03 4.45
C LEU A 15 0.79 12.30 4.83
N PRO A 16 0.45 13.52 5.26
CA PRO A 16 -0.89 13.88 5.73
C PRO A 16 -2.04 13.46 4.80
N ARG A 17 -1.83 13.53 3.48
CA ARG A 17 -2.83 13.13 2.48
C ARG A 17 -3.20 11.64 2.56
N TYR A 18 -2.23 10.74 2.74
CA TYR A 18 -2.47 9.30 2.79
C TYR A 18 -3.01 8.89 4.17
N ALA A 19 -2.57 9.59 5.22
CA ALA A 19 -3.13 9.48 6.56
C ALA A 19 -4.62 9.85 6.58
N ASP A 20 -4.99 11.01 6.02
CA ASP A 20 -6.39 11.46 5.90
C ASP A 20 -7.24 10.45 5.11
N PHE A 21 -6.71 9.89 4.03
CA PHE A 21 -7.39 8.84 3.28
C PHE A 21 -7.67 7.61 4.16
N MET A 22 -6.65 7.07 4.84
CA MET A 22 -6.82 5.91 5.73
C MET A 22 -7.80 6.19 6.88
N TYR A 23 -7.72 7.38 7.46
CA TYR A 23 -8.66 7.84 8.48
C TYR A 23 -10.10 7.84 7.97
N ARG A 24 -10.34 8.39 6.77
CA ARG A 24 -11.66 8.36 6.12
C ARG A 24 -12.13 6.94 5.81
N VAL A 25 -11.24 6.02 5.43
CA VAL A 25 -11.59 4.61 5.22
C VAL A 25 -12.09 3.99 6.53
N VAL A 26 -11.35 4.20 7.63
CA VAL A 26 -11.72 3.66 8.95
C VAL A 26 -13.04 4.23 9.46
N LEU A 27 -13.32 5.51 9.19
CA LEU A 27 -14.61 6.12 9.51
C LEU A 27 -15.74 5.73 8.55
N GLY A 28 -15.43 5.05 7.45
CA GLY A 28 -16.42 4.75 6.42
C GLY A 28 -16.87 5.96 5.61
N ALA A 29 -16.07 7.04 5.62
CA ALA A 29 -16.32 8.33 4.99
C ALA A 29 -15.80 8.44 3.55
N VAL A 30 -15.08 7.42 3.04
CA VAL A 30 -14.78 7.31 1.61
C VAL A 30 -16.05 6.91 0.86
N ALA A 31 -16.35 7.63 -0.22
CA ALA A 31 -17.51 7.33 -1.06
C ALA A 31 -17.32 6.00 -1.80
N ILE A 32 -18.20 5.05 -1.51
CA ILE A 32 -18.28 3.72 -2.12
C ILE A 32 -19.71 3.57 -2.65
N ARG A 33 -19.90 3.02 -3.86
CA ARG A 33 -21.19 3.05 -4.56
C ARG A 33 -22.30 2.34 -3.81
N SER A 34 -22.02 1.20 -3.16
CA SER A 34 -23.01 0.53 -2.28
C SER A 34 -23.47 1.36 -1.08
N ARG A 35 -22.76 2.45 -0.72
CA ARG A 35 -23.16 3.37 0.35
C ARG A 35 -23.82 4.65 -0.16
N LEU A 36 -23.89 4.84 -1.47
CA LEU A 36 -24.55 5.99 -2.08
C LEU A 36 -26.01 5.60 -2.36
N TYR A 37 -26.88 5.79 -1.36
CA TYR A 37 -28.30 5.39 -1.40
C TYR A 37 -29.11 6.02 -2.55
N PHE A 38 -28.60 7.08 -3.18
CA PHE A 38 -29.23 7.71 -4.33
C PHE A 38 -28.89 7.02 -5.66
N LEU A 39 -27.94 6.08 -5.68
CA LEU A 39 -27.67 5.23 -6.83
C LEU A 39 -28.65 4.05 -6.85
N ALA A 40 -29.17 3.74 -8.04
CA ALA A 40 -29.90 2.51 -8.28
C ALA A 40 -28.99 1.28 -8.06
N ASP A 41 -29.58 0.12 -7.76
CA ASP A 41 -28.84 -1.09 -7.38
C ASP A 41 -27.87 -1.57 -8.48
N ASP A 42 -28.29 -1.46 -9.75
CA ASP A 42 -27.46 -1.75 -10.92
C ASP A 42 -26.26 -0.80 -11.05
N ALA A 43 -26.37 0.41 -10.51
CA ALA A 43 -25.31 1.41 -10.46
C ALA A 43 -24.42 1.27 -9.22
N GLN A 44 -24.63 0.29 -8.32
CA GLN A 44 -23.77 0.06 -7.15
C GLN A 44 -22.52 -0.80 -7.43
N VAL A 45 -22.34 -1.19 -8.69
CA VAL A 45 -21.22 -2.01 -9.15
C VAL A 45 -19.89 -1.25 -9.16
N CYS A 46 -18.80 -2.00 -8.99
CA CYS A 46 -17.43 -1.55 -9.06
C CYS A 46 -17.15 -1.14 -10.52
N PRO A 47 -16.72 0.11 -10.77
CA PRO A 47 -16.41 0.57 -12.13
C PRO A 47 -15.15 -0.11 -12.69
N VAL A 48 -14.48 -0.94 -11.87
CA VAL A 48 -13.26 -1.63 -12.25
C VAL A 48 -13.52 -3.02 -12.79
N CYS A 49 -14.32 -3.83 -12.10
CA CYS A 49 -14.59 -5.23 -12.44
C CYS A 49 -16.07 -5.62 -12.53
N GLY A 50 -17.01 -4.73 -12.18
CA GLY A 50 -18.45 -4.97 -12.30
C GLY A 50 -19.14 -5.67 -11.12
N ASP A 51 -18.41 -6.15 -10.11
CA ASP A 51 -19.02 -6.71 -8.88
C ASP A 51 -19.59 -5.63 -7.95
N LEU A 52 -20.40 -6.01 -6.95
CA LEU A 52 -20.89 -5.06 -5.94
C LEU A 52 -19.74 -4.32 -5.24
N GLU A 53 -19.73 -2.98 -5.34
CA GLU A 53 -18.65 -2.19 -4.78
C GLU A 53 -18.86 -1.96 -3.28
N THR A 54 -18.15 -2.71 -2.44
CA THR A 54 -18.04 -2.50 -0.99
C THR A 54 -16.62 -2.07 -0.61
N TYR A 55 -16.38 -1.71 0.66
CA TYR A 55 -15.02 -1.46 1.16
C TYR A 55 -14.13 -2.70 1.05
N ASP A 56 -14.68 -3.86 1.44
CA ASP A 56 -13.97 -5.14 1.40
C ASP A 56 -13.67 -5.54 -0.05
N HIS A 57 -14.61 -5.30 -0.97
CA HIS A 57 -14.37 -5.44 -2.39
C HIS A 57 -13.27 -4.50 -2.90
N LEU A 58 -13.45 -3.18 -2.77
CA LEU A 58 -12.55 -2.19 -3.36
C LEU A 58 -11.11 -2.30 -2.83
N LEU A 59 -10.94 -2.52 -1.52
CA LEU A 59 -9.63 -2.45 -0.86
C LEU A 59 -8.91 -3.79 -0.75
N LEU A 60 -9.62 -4.91 -0.94
CA LEU A 60 -9.03 -6.23 -0.71
C LEU A 60 -9.37 -7.28 -1.78
N ARG A 61 -10.63 -7.37 -2.23
CA ARG A 61 -11.07 -8.50 -3.09
C ARG A 61 -11.18 -8.20 -4.57
N CYS A 62 -11.23 -6.95 -4.98
CA CYS A 62 -11.33 -6.56 -6.38
C CYS A 62 -10.13 -7.09 -7.16
N GLU A 63 -10.37 -7.65 -8.36
CA GLU A 63 -9.32 -8.19 -9.24
C GLU A 63 -8.17 -7.18 -9.44
N PHE A 64 -8.51 -5.90 -9.54
CA PHE A 64 -7.52 -4.83 -9.69
C PHE A 64 -6.60 -4.68 -8.48
N VAL A 65 -7.13 -4.64 -7.25
CA VAL A 65 -6.28 -4.51 -6.06
C VAL A 65 -5.47 -5.79 -5.83
N THR A 66 -6.04 -6.96 -6.12
CA THR A 66 -5.27 -8.22 -6.06
C THR A 66 -4.14 -8.24 -7.07
N ALA A 67 -4.36 -7.74 -8.30
CA ALA A 67 -3.32 -7.63 -9.31
C ALA A 67 -2.25 -6.60 -8.91
N VAL A 68 -2.62 -5.47 -8.28
CA VAL A 68 -1.66 -4.51 -7.73
C VAL A 68 -0.78 -5.16 -6.67
N TRP A 69 -1.35 -5.92 -5.74
CA TRP A 69 -0.58 -6.64 -4.71
C TRP A 69 0.31 -7.73 -5.30
N ALA A 70 -0.11 -8.40 -6.39
CA ALA A 70 0.70 -9.39 -7.08
C ALA A 70 2.02 -8.81 -7.64
N VAL A 71 2.04 -7.54 -8.03
CA VAL A 71 3.28 -6.85 -8.46
C VAL A 71 4.28 -6.75 -7.30
N PHE A 72 3.81 -6.66 -6.05
CA PHE A 72 4.65 -6.65 -4.86
C PHE A 72 5.10 -8.06 -4.43
N GLN A 73 4.83 -9.12 -5.20
CA GLN A 73 5.26 -10.49 -4.84
C GLN A 73 6.76 -10.60 -4.52
N PRO A 74 7.69 -9.94 -5.25
CA PRO A 74 9.10 -9.97 -4.87
C PRO A 74 9.38 -9.45 -3.45
N LEU A 75 8.61 -8.43 -3.00
CA LEU A 75 8.71 -7.91 -1.63
C LEU A 75 8.18 -8.92 -0.61
N VAL A 76 7.03 -9.54 -0.94
CA VAL A 76 6.40 -10.59 -0.14
C VAL A 76 7.37 -11.75 0.08
N ASP A 77 8.00 -12.22 -0.99
CA ASP A 77 8.96 -13.33 -0.93
C ASP A 77 10.22 -12.95 -0.17
N ALA A 78 10.82 -11.80 -0.49
CA ALA A 78 12.07 -11.34 0.11
C ALA A 78 11.96 -11.11 1.63
N LEU A 79 10.79 -10.68 2.11
CA LEU A 79 10.53 -10.44 3.54
C LEU A 79 9.71 -11.55 4.20
N LYS A 80 9.32 -12.59 3.47
CA LYS A 80 8.42 -13.67 3.96
C LYS A 80 7.17 -13.09 4.62
N LEU A 81 6.47 -12.20 3.90
CA LEU A 81 5.28 -11.50 4.39
C LEU A 81 4.05 -12.40 4.27
N GLU A 82 3.16 -12.30 5.25
CA GLU A 82 1.81 -12.87 5.16
C GLU A 82 0.84 -11.72 4.91
N LEU A 83 0.35 -11.60 3.67
CA LEU A 83 -0.58 -10.52 3.31
C LEU A 83 -1.94 -10.72 4.00
N PRO A 84 -2.60 -9.63 4.44
CA PRO A 84 -3.92 -9.73 5.05
C PRO A 84 -4.96 -10.32 4.10
N THR A 85 -5.79 -11.23 4.60
CA THR A 85 -6.90 -11.86 3.85
C THR A 85 -8.28 -11.35 4.27
N THR A 86 -8.34 -10.44 5.23
CA THR A 86 -9.56 -9.77 5.69
C THR A 86 -9.38 -8.26 5.74
N LEU A 87 -10.46 -7.51 5.53
CA LEU A 87 -10.41 -6.04 5.60
C LEU A 87 -9.98 -5.57 7.00
N SER A 88 -10.43 -6.24 8.06
CA SER A 88 -10.01 -5.91 9.42
C SER A 88 -8.50 -6.08 9.60
N ALA A 89 -7.92 -7.19 9.13
CA ALA A 89 -6.48 -7.39 9.21
C ALA A 89 -5.70 -6.35 8.40
N LEU A 90 -6.18 -6.01 7.19
CA LEU A 90 -5.59 -4.97 6.35
C LEU A 90 -5.56 -3.60 7.05
N LEU A 91 -6.65 -3.26 7.75
CA LEU A 91 -6.84 -1.95 8.37
C LEU A 91 -6.29 -1.85 9.79
N PHE A 92 -6.16 -2.91 10.56
CA PHE A 92 -5.86 -2.76 11.99
C PHE A 92 -4.66 -3.58 12.47
N GLU A 93 -4.28 -4.62 11.73
CA GLU A 93 -3.24 -5.53 12.20
C GLU A 93 -1.87 -5.14 11.63
N PRO A 94 -0.78 -5.33 12.40
CA PRO A 94 0.57 -5.23 11.88
C PRO A 94 0.83 -6.37 10.89
N LEU A 95 1.65 -6.09 9.87
CA LEU A 95 2.00 -7.12 8.89
C LEU A 95 2.92 -8.17 9.50
N VAL A 96 2.57 -9.43 9.30
CA VAL A 96 3.36 -10.57 9.80
C VAL A 96 4.51 -10.86 8.84
N THR A 97 5.69 -11.14 9.41
CA THR A 97 6.88 -11.60 8.68
C THR A 97 7.48 -12.82 9.37
N GLY A 98 7.86 -13.83 8.57
CA GLY A 98 8.62 -14.98 9.03
C GLY A 98 10.05 -14.64 9.49
N GLN A 99 10.54 -13.42 9.22
CA GLN A 99 11.89 -12.97 9.58
C GLN A 99 11.87 -12.13 10.86
N ARG A 100 12.04 -12.78 12.02
CA ARG A 100 11.95 -12.14 13.35
C ARG A 100 12.78 -10.86 13.46
N TYR A 101 14.00 -10.85 12.93
CA TYR A 101 14.91 -9.71 12.98
C TYR A 101 14.45 -8.49 12.13
N ARG A 102 13.51 -8.67 11.19
CA ARG A 102 12.94 -7.59 10.36
C ARG A 102 11.58 -7.10 10.83
N ARG A 103 11.00 -7.68 11.90
CA ARG A 103 9.64 -7.33 12.38
C ARG A 103 9.43 -5.84 12.59
N ARG A 104 10.40 -5.16 13.22
CA ARG A 104 10.33 -3.71 13.46
C ARG A 104 10.33 -2.92 12.14
N ALA A 105 11.20 -3.27 11.20
CA ALA A 105 11.25 -2.62 9.90
C ALA A 105 9.97 -2.83 9.10
N VAL A 106 9.43 -4.05 9.10
CA VAL A 106 8.14 -4.36 8.47
C VAL A 106 7.00 -3.58 9.11
N ALA A 107 6.96 -3.51 10.45
CA ALA A 107 5.94 -2.75 11.17
C ALA A 107 5.98 -1.24 10.87
N MET A 108 7.15 -0.66 10.62
CA MET A 108 7.28 0.75 10.22
C MET A 108 6.93 0.97 8.74
N MET A 109 7.35 0.07 7.84
CA MET A 109 7.11 0.18 6.41
C MET A 109 5.65 -0.09 6.02
N TRP A 110 5.02 -1.05 6.68
CA TRP A 110 3.70 -1.55 6.30
C TRP A 110 2.61 -0.47 6.28
N PRO A 111 2.48 0.40 7.31
CA PRO A 111 1.50 1.48 7.30
C PRO A 111 1.65 2.44 6.12
N ILE A 112 2.88 2.72 5.72
CA ILE A 112 3.20 3.56 4.56
C ILE A 112 2.78 2.85 3.27
N LEU A 113 3.28 1.62 3.07
CA LEU A 113 3.02 0.83 1.86
C LEU A 113 1.51 0.62 1.65
N ARG A 114 0.80 0.16 2.69
CA ARG A 114 -0.65 -0.07 2.59
C ARG A 114 -1.39 1.21 2.25
N ALA A 115 -1.05 2.35 2.87
CA ALA A 115 -1.74 3.61 2.61
C ALA A 115 -1.49 4.09 1.17
N CYS A 116 -0.26 3.95 0.67
CA CYS A 116 0.07 4.26 -0.71
C CYS A 116 -0.68 3.38 -1.71
N VAL A 117 -0.71 2.06 -1.50
CA VAL A 117 -1.43 1.11 -2.38
C VAL A 117 -2.93 1.36 -2.37
N LEU A 118 -3.55 1.45 -1.19
CA LEU A 118 -5.00 1.64 -1.10
C LEU A 118 -5.43 2.99 -1.67
N HIS A 119 -4.64 4.05 -1.47
CA HIS A 119 -4.92 5.35 -2.06
C HIS A 119 -4.77 5.34 -3.59
N THR A 120 -3.77 4.66 -4.16
CA THR A 120 -3.64 4.58 -5.64
C THR A 120 -4.77 3.75 -6.26
N VAL A 121 -5.20 2.68 -5.61
CA VAL A 121 -6.39 1.90 -6.01
C VAL A 121 -7.64 2.77 -5.99
N TRP A 122 -7.88 3.50 -4.91
CA TRP A 122 -9.02 4.41 -4.81
C TRP A 122 -8.99 5.52 -5.87
N LEU A 123 -7.81 6.07 -6.17
CA LEU A 123 -7.65 7.05 -7.25
C LEU A 123 -7.95 6.45 -8.63
N ALA A 124 -7.41 5.28 -8.95
CA ALA A 124 -7.66 4.61 -10.22
C ALA A 124 -9.16 4.31 -10.41
N ARG A 125 -9.83 3.87 -9.34
CA ARG A 125 -11.29 3.72 -9.32
C ARG A 125 -11.99 5.05 -9.56
N ASN A 126 -11.58 6.13 -8.90
CA ASN A 126 -12.22 7.44 -9.05
C ASN A 126 -12.05 8.02 -10.45
N ASP A 127 -10.90 7.82 -11.08
CA ASP A 127 -10.70 8.24 -12.47
C ASP A 127 -11.72 7.54 -13.38
N ARG A 128 -12.03 6.24 -13.17
CA ARG A 128 -13.10 5.57 -13.94
C ARG A 128 -14.51 6.13 -13.70
N VAL A 129 -14.79 6.65 -12.52
CA VAL A 129 -16.10 7.23 -12.20
C VAL A 129 -16.25 8.66 -12.71
N PHE A 130 -15.23 9.49 -12.51
CA PHE A 130 -15.32 10.94 -12.72
C PHE A 130 -14.59 11.43 -13.96
N ARG A 131 -13.75 10.59 -14.57
CA ARG A 131 -12.92 10.90 -15.75
C ARG A 131 -12.87 9.70 -16.70
N PRO A 132 -14.01 9.29 -17.29
CA PRO A 132 -14.07 8.11 -18.16
C PRO A 132 -13.14 8.21 -19.38
N GLU A 133 -12.82 9.43 -19.82
CA GLU A 133 -11.91 9.71 -20.94
C GLU A 133 -10.42 9.59 -20.56
N ALA A 134 -10.09 9.47 -19.27
CA ALA A 134 -8.70 9.34 -18.84
C ALA A 134 -8.14 7.95 -19.22
N PRO A 135 -6.84 7.86 -19.55
CA PRO A 135 -6.20 6.56 -19.81
C PRO A 135 -6.41 5.60 -18.64
N LEU A 136 -6.76 4.35 -18.96
CA LEU A 136 -6.92 3.31 -17.95
C LEU A 136 -5.60 3.08 -17.21
N VAL A 137 -5.65 3.25 -15.88
CA VAL A 137 -4.52 2.91 -15.02
C VAL A 137 -4.43 1.39 -14.93
N THR A 138 -3.29 0.83 -15.33
CA THR A 138 -3.00 -0.60 -15.18
C THR A 138 -2.61 -0.94 -13.74
N PRO A 139 -2.78 -2.20 -13.29
CA PRO A 139 -2.31 -2.62 -11.97
C PRO A 139 -0.81 -2.36 -11.76
N GLU A 140 0.01 -2.62 -12.79
CA GLU A 140 1.46 -2.34 -12.77
C GLU A 140 1.75 -0.86 -12.55
N ALA A 141 1.09 0.05 -13.28
CA ALA A 141 1.28 1.49 -13.11
C ALA A 141 0.84 1.97 -11.72
N ALA A 142 -0.26 1.42 -11.18
CA ALA A 142 -0.70 1.72 -9.82
C ALA A 142 0.29 1.22 -8.75
N ALA A 143 0.84 0.02 -8.94
CA ALA A 143 1.85 -0.57 -8.07
C ALA A 143 3.16 0.22 -8.10
N GLN A 144 3.66 0.58 -9.28
CA GLN A 144 4.86 1.42 -9.44
C GLN A 144 4.69 2.79 -8.77
N ARG A 145 3.51 3.42 -8.93
CA ARG A 145 3.20 4.68 -8.24
C ARG A 145 3.21 4.52 -6.73
N ALA A 146 2.59 3.47 -6.20
CA ALA A 146 2.57 3.19 -4.76
C ALA A 146 3.98 2.87 -4.22
N ALA A 147 4.79 2.12 -4.98
CA ALA A 147 6.16 1.78 -4.65
C ALA A 147 7.05 3.02 -4.59
N PHE A 148 6.95 3.90 -5.60
CA PHE A 148 7.69 5.16 -5.64
C PHE A 148 7.35 6.08 -4.46
N LEU A 149 6.07 6.18 -4.10
CA LEU A 149 5.63 6.97 -2.95
C LEU A 149 6.15 6.37 -1.64
N THR A 150 6.10 5.05 -1.50
CA THR A 150 6.63 4.34 -0.34
C THR A 150 8.15 4.53 -0.22
N LYS A 151 8.87 4.44 -1.34
CA LYS A 151 10.31 4.72 -1.46
C LYS A 151 10.65 6.11 -0.96
N LEU A 152 9.91 7.14 -1.39
CA LEU A 152 10.12 8.53 -0.99
C LEU A 152 9.90 8.76 0.50
N LEU A 153 9.02 7.99 1.14
CA LEU A 153 8.74 8.11 2.57
C LEU A 153 9.73 7.33 3.42
N ASN A 154 10.22 6.21 2.89
CA ASN A 154 11.24 5.40 3.54
C ASN A 154 12.64 6.05 3.51
N THR A 155 12.95 6.96 2.56
CA THR A 155 14.24 7.70 2.57
C THR A 155 14.44 8.51 3.85
N GLN A 156 13.36 8.94 4.50
CA GLN A 156 13.39 9.73 5.73
C GLN A 156 13.64 8.84 6.96
N ALA A 157 13.55 7.52 6.84
CA ALA A 157 13.66 6.57 7.94
C ALA A 157 14.99 5.79 7.85
N LEU A 158 16.05 6.33 8.47
CA LEU A 158 17.37 5.69 8.55
C LEU A 158 17.32 4.25 9.12
N CYS A 159 16.34 3.96 9.99
CA CYS A 159 16.13 2.65 10.57
C CYS A 159 15.69 1.57 9.57
N LEU A 160 15.18 1.94 8.39
CA LEU A 160 14.79 1.00 7.32
C LEU A 160 15.93 0.66 6.38
N PHE A 161 17.07 1.35 6.49
CA PHE A 161 18.18 1.28 5.53
C PHE A 161 18.65 -0.16 5.28
N GLN A 162 18.93 -0.93 6.32
CA GLN A 162 19.41 -2.32 6.19
C GLN A 162 18.38 -3.23 5.51
N THR A 163 17.10 -3.04 5.82
CA THR A 163 16.02 -3.81 5.18
C THR A 163 15.92 -3.45 3.70
N MET A 164 15.97 -2.16 3.36
CA MET A 164 15.95 -1.69 1.97
C MET A 164 17.17 -2.15 1.18
N ALA A 165 18.37 -2.12 1.77
CA ALA A 165 19.59 -2.61 1.15
C ALA A 165 19.51 -4.11 0.84
N ALA A 166 18.84 -4.89 1.67
CA ALA A 166 18.63 -6.32 1.41
C ALA A 166 17.65 -6.60 0.25
N LEU A 167 16.78 -5.64 -0.09
CA LEU A 167 15.81 -5.78 -1.18
C LEU A 167 16.40 -5.46 -2.56
N ARG A 168 17.59 -4.83 -2.63
CA ARG A 168 18.21 -4.37 -3.89
C ARG A 168 18.59 -5.48 -4.87
N HIS A 169 18.57 -6.73 -4.42
CA HIS A 169 18.93 -7.89 -5.23
C HIS A 169 17.84 -8.25 -6.25
N ASP A 170 16.59 -7.91 -5.95
CA ASP A 170 15.49 -8.00 -6.91
C ASP A 170 15.49 -6.76 -7.81
N ALA A 171 15.39 -6.97 -9.12
CA ALA A 171 15.48 -5.87 -10.09
C ALA A 171 14.30 -4.91 -9.97
N TRP A 172 13.07 -5.42 -9.83
CA TRP A 172 11.89 -4.58 -9.74
C TRP A 172 11.88 -3.77 -8.45
N LEU A 173 12.21 -4.39 -7.31
CA LEU A 173 12.31 -3.68 -6.03
C LEU A 173 13.42 -2.64 -6.05
N ARG A 174 14.59 -2.96 -6.61
CA ARG A 174 15.70 -2.00 -6.73
C ARG A 174 15.28 -0.74 -7.47
N ASP A 175 14.56 -0.89 -8.57
CA ASP A 175 14.25 0.22 -9.47
C ASP A 175 13.06 1.03 -8.93
N ASN A 176 12.03 0.37 -8.38
CA ASN A 176 10.76 1.00 -7.99
C ASN A 176 10.61 1.28 -6.49
N PHE A 177 11.21 0.49 -5.61
CA PHE A 177 10.91 0.48 -4.16
C PHE A 177 12.09 0.89 -3.28
N VAL A 178 13.32 0.52 -3.66
CA VAL A 178 14.53 0.79 -2.88
C VAL A 178 15.04 2.20 -3.16
N PRO A 179 15.28 3.03 -2.14
CA PRO A 179 15.85 4.36 -2.32
C PRO A 179 17.30 4.30 -2.79
N ALA A 180 17.73 5.29 -3.59
CA ALA A 180 19.07 5.31 -4.19
C ALA A 180 20.20 5.20 -3.15
N CYS A 181 20.03 5.80 -1.97
CA CYS A 181 21.00 5.69 -0.86
C CYS A 181 21.21 4.24 -0.39
N ALA A 182 20.20 3.37 -0.48
CA ALA A 182 20.28 1.96 -0.12
C ALA A 182 20.77 1.07 -1.28
N VAL A 183 20.75 1.56 -2.53
CA VAL A 183 21.31 0.87 -3.69
C VAL A 183 22.84 1.01 -3.69
N TYR A 184 23.33 2.24 -3.57
CA TYR A 184 24.74 2.60 -3.80
C TYR A 184 25.59 2.68 -2.52
N THR A 185 25.32 1.84 -1.52
CA THR A 185 26.19 1.83 -0.32
C THR A 185 27.54 1.20 -0.69
N PRO A 186 28.67 1.91 -0.50
CA PRO A 186 29.98 1.28 -0.60
C PRO A 186 30.07 0.18 0.46
N ARG A 187 30.64 -0.97 0.10
CA ARG A 187 31.02 -1.98 1.09
C ARG A 187 31.99 -1.29 2.06
N LEU A 188 31.52 -0.98 3.27
CA LEU A 188 32.44 -0.62 4.35
C LEU A 188 33.41 -1.80 4.50
N PRO A 189 34.74 -1.60 4.37
CA PRO A 189 35.68 -2.69 4.59
C PRO A 189 35.48 -3.21 6.01
N LEU A 190 35.38 -4.54 6.14
CA LEU A 190 35.39 -5.22 7.43
C LEU A 190 36.63 -4.74 8.21
N PRO A 191 36.51 -4.38 9.50
CA PRO A 191 37.69 -4.14 10.31
C PRO A 191 38.52 -5.42 10.30
N LEU A 192 39.77 -5.31 9.84
CA LEU A 192 40.77 -6.37 9.95
C LEU A 192 40.93 -6.67 11.44
N GLY A 193 40.43 -7.84 11.86
CA GLY A 193 40.70 -8.45 13.16
C GLY A 193 41.69 -9.59 12.99
#